data_AF-A0A0F7F8S1-F1
#
_entry.id   AF-A0A0F7F8S1-F1
#
_cell.length_a   1.000
_cell.length_b   1.000
_cell.length_c   1.000
_cell.angle_alpha   90.00
_cell.angle_beta   90.00
_cell.angle_gamma   90.00
#
_symmetry.space_group_name_H-M   'P 1'
#
loop_
_entity.id
_entity.type
_entity.pdbx_description
1 polymer ?
#
loop_
_entity_poly.entity_id
_entity_poly.type
_entity_poly.pdbx_seq_one_letter_code
_entity_poly.pdbx_strand_id
1 'polypeptide(L)'
;MKYLKADEILPKELLKEIQRYVEGGILYIPKCHGPRKKWGENSGGAAYYRARNEEIRDRFHHGISITRLSELYGLSLETIRKIVYAKN
;
A
#
# COMPACT_ATOMS: atom_id res chain seq x y z
N MET A 1 -9.87 1.93 -15.19
CA MET A 1 -8.51 2.33 -15.64
C MET A 1 -8.68 3.56 -16.53
N LYS A 2 -7.94 4.64 -16.28
CA LYS A 2 -7.97 5.80 -17.17
C LYS A 2 -7.30 5.38 -18.49
N TYR A 3 -7.97 5.61 -19.61
CA TYR A 3 -7.37 5.44 -20.93
C TYR A 3 -6.24 6.47 -21.09
N LEU A 4 -5.06 6.01 -21.49
CA LEU A 4 -3.90 6.85 -21.73
C LEU A 4 -3.49 6.64 -23.19
N LYS A 5 -3.30 7.74 -23.92
CA LYS A 5 -2.79 7.67 -25.29
C LYS A 5 -1.28 7.50 -25.26
N ALA A 6 -0.77 6.58 -26.07
CA ALA A 6 0.65 6.26 -26.11
C ALA A 6 1.50 7.46 -26.61
N ASP A 7 0.99 8.25 -27.55
CA ASP A 7 1.69 9.42 -28.10
C ASP A 7 1.82 10.58 -27.11
N GLU A 8 0.94 10.65 -26.11
CA GLU A 8 0.97 11.67 -25.06
C GLU A 8 1.98 11.33 -23.95
N ILE A 9 2.34 10.05 -23.78
CA ILE A 9 3.10 9.57 -22.61
C ILE A 9 4.45 8.94 -22.94
N LEU A 10 4.65 8.44 -24.17
CA LEU A 10 5.87 7.75 -24.56
C LEU A 10 6.78 8.63 -25.45
N PRO A 11 8.11 8.50 -25.33
CA PRO A 11 9.05 9.13 -26.26
C PRO A 11 8.82 8.66 -27.70
N LYS A 12 9.02 9.55 -28.68
CA LYS A 12 8.82 9.26 -30.11
C LYS A 12 9.60 8.05 -30.60
N GLU A 13 10.84 7.86 -30.15
CA GLU A 13 11.70 6.75 -30.54
C GLU A 13 11.17 5.41 -30.03
N LEU A 14 10.68 5.37 -28.79
CA LEU A 14 10.05 4.19 -28.20
C LEU A 14 8.73 3.86 -28.90
N LEU A 15 7.92 4.88 -29.21
CA LEU A 15 6.67 4.68 -29.93
C LEU A 15 6.89 4.07 -31.31
N LYS A 16 7.89 4.58 -32.06
CA LYS A 16 8.29 4.00 -33.35
C LYS A 16 8.69 2.54 -33.21
N GLU A 17 9.43 2.19 -32.17
CA GLU A 17 9.84 0.80 -31.94
C GLU A 17 8.64 -0.10 -31.61
N ILE A 18 7.72 0.35 -30.75
CA ILE A 18 6.50 -0.39 -30.43
C ILE A 18 5.62 -0.61 -31.67
N GLN A 19 5.50 0.40 -32.54
CA GLN A 19 4.72 0.30 -33.78
C GLN A 19 5.25 -0.79 -34.74
N ARG A 20 6.54 -1.15 -34.66
CA ARG A 20 7.09 -2.28 -35.43
C ARG A 20 6.52 -3.64 -34.99
N TYR A 21 6.04 -3.73 -33.74
CA TYR A 21 5.45 -4.95 -33.18
C TYR A 21 3.92 -4.90 -33.17
N VAL A 22 3.33 -3.75 -32.86
CA VAL A 22 1.87 -3.54 -32.79
C VAL A 22 1.52 -2.13 -33.24
N GLU A 23 0.84 -2.00 -34.38
CA GLU A 23 0.30 -0.74 -34.88
C GLU A 23 -1.24 -0.76 -34.84
N GLY A 24 -1.87 0.29 -34.28
CA GLY A 24 -3.33 0.39 -34.15
C GLY A 24 -3.98 -0.57 -33.14
N GLY A 25 -3.19 -1.37 -32.42
CA GLY A 25 -3.66 -2.36 -31.44
C GLY A 25 -3.59 -1.89 -29.99
N ILE A 26 -4.14 -2.72 -29.09
CA ILE A 26 -4.06 -2.52 -27.63
C ILE A 26 -2.94 -3.42 -27.08
N LEU A 27 -1.92 -2.82 -26.47
CA LEU A 27 -0.82 -3.52 -25.82
C LEU A 27 -0.96 -3.44 -24.30
N TYR A 28 -1.08 -4.58 -23.63
CA TYR A 28 -1.05 -4.63 -22.16
C TYR A 28 0.40 -4.60 -21.67
N ILE A 29 0.74 -3.59 -20.87
CA ILE A 29 2.03 -3.52 -20.19
C ILE A 29 1.83 -4.08 -18.78
N PRO A 30 2.35 -5.28 -18.45
CA PRO A 30 2.26 -5.81 -17.11
C PRO A 30 2.98 -4.90 -16.13
N LYS A 31 2.50 -4.88 -14.87
CA LYS A 31 3.22 -4.19 -13.80
C LYS A 31 4.62 -4.79 -13.69
N CYS A 32 5.65 -3.95 -13.66
CA CYS A 32 7.02 -4.40 -13.44
C CYS A 32 7.10 -5.27 -12.18
N HIS A 33 7.59 -6.50 -12.34
CA HIS A 33 7.85 -7.44 -11.25
C HIS A 33 9.17 -7.09 -10.52
N GLY A 34 9.36 -5.82 -10.17
CA GLY A 34 10.35 -5.43 -9.15
C GLY A 34 9.90 -5.89 -7.76
N PRO A 35 10.76 -5.82 -6.71
CA PRO A 35 10.38 -6.25 -5.36
C PRO A 35 9.05 -5.58 -5.02
N ARG A 36 8.03 -6.40 -4.75
CA ARG A 36 6.67 -5.92 -4.47
C ARG A 36 6.75 -4.80 -3.44
N LYS A 37 6.39 -3.58 -3.83
CA LYS A 37 6.17 -2.47 -2.87
C LYS A 37 5.20 -2.97 -1.82
N LYS A 38 5.56 -2.81 -0.55
CA LYS A 38 4.78 -3.36 0.57
C LYS A 38 3.41 -2.68 0.59
N TRP A 39 2.39 -3.41 1.03
CA TRP A 39 1.01 -2.93 1.08
C TRP A 39 0.92 -1.53 1.73
N GLY A 40 0.29 -0.56 1.04
CA GLY A 40 -0.02 0.76 1.59
C GLY A 40 0.94 1.92 1.28
N GLU A 41 1.98 1.72 0.46
CA GLU A 41 2.92 2.81 0.09
C GLU A 41 2.31 3.89 -0.83
N ASN A 42 1.30 3.57 -1.65
CA ASN A 42 0.67 4.55 -2.57
C ASN A 42 -0.55 5.29 -2.00
N SER A 43 -1.09 4.85 -0.86
CA SER A 43 -2.37 5.37 -0.31
C SER A 43 -2.23 6.01 1.07
N GLY A 44 -1.01 6.10 1.63
CA GLY A 44 -0.79 6.62 2.99
C GLY A 44 -1.31 5.70 4.11
N GLY A 45 -2.04 4.65 3.79
CA GLY A 45 -2.61 3.71 4.77
C GLY A 45 -1.54 3.04 5.63
N ALA A 46 -0.37 2.72 5.06
CA ALA A 46 0.74 2.16 5.83
C ALA A 46 1.24 3.10 6.93
N ALA A 47 1.27 4.42 6.67
CA ALA A 47 1.65 5.41 7.67
C ALA A 47 0.58 5.56 8.75
N TYR A 48 -0.70 5.61 8.37
CA TYR A 48 -1.83 5.65 9.30
C TYR A 48 -1.81 4.46 10.27
N TYR A 49 -1.71 3.24 9.76
CA TYR A 49 -1.70 2.05 10.62
C TYR A 49 -0.45 1.97 11.49
N ARG A 50 0.69 2.48 11.03
CA ARG A 50 1.91 2.57 11.85
C ARG A 50 1.73 3.53 13.02
N ALA A 51 1.28 4.76 12.75
CA ALA A 51 1.03 5.77 13.76
C ALA A 51 -0.01 5.31 14.79
N ARG A 52 -1.12 4.71 14.33
CA ARG A 52 -2.13 4.11 15.22
C ARG A 52 -1.54 3.00 16.08
N ASN A 53 -0.71 2.13 15.51
CA ASN A 53 -0.11 1.01 16.26
C ASN A 53 0.90 1.50 17.30
N GLU A 54 1.66 2.56 17.00
CA GLU A 54 2.54 3.21 17.97
C GLU A 54 1.74 3.82 19.12
N GLU A 55 0.64 4.52 18.83
CA GLU A 55 -0.25 5.07 19.87
C GLU A 55 -0.87 3.97 20.75
N ILE A 56 -1.31 2.86 20.16
CA ILE A 56 -1.85 1.71 20.91
C ILE A 56 -0.79 1.13 21.84
N ARG A 57 0.48 1.04 21.41
CA ARG A 57 1.59 0.55 22.25
C ARG A 57 1.89 1.51 23.38
N ASP A 58 1.97 2.79 23.09
CA ASP A 58 2.22 3.82 24.11
C ASP A 58 1.15 3.77 25.21
N ARG A 59 -0.12 3.76 24.84
CA ARG A 59 -1.24 3.65 25.80
C ARG A 59 -1.22 2.35 26.60
N PHE A 60 -0.80 1.24 25.98
CA PHE A 60 -0.62 -0.02 26.69
C PHE A 60 0.53 0.06 27.71
N HIS A 61 1.65 0.69 27.36
CA HIS A 61 2.77 0.94 28.28
C HIS A 61 2.38 1.85 29.45
N HIS A 62 1.45 2.77 29.23
CA HIS A 62 0.84 3.60 30.29
C HIS A 62 -0.24 2.88 31.12
N GLY A 63 -0.40 1.56 30.95
CA GLY A 63 -1.25 0.72 31.80
C GLY A 63 -2.70 0.56 31.33
N ILE A 64 -3.06 1.02 30.13
CA ILE A 64 -4.40 0.76 29.58
C ILE A 64 -4.52 -0.72 29.19
N SER A 65 -5.59 -1.38 29.66
CA SER A 65 -5.82 -2.79 29.38
C SER A 65 -6.13 -3.07 27.91
N ILE A 66 -5.82 -4.30 27.46
CA ILE A 66 -6.09 -4.78 26.10
C ILE A 66 -7.59 -4.67 25.76
N THR A 67 -8.46 -4.96 26.73
CA THR A 67 -9.92 -4.84 26.57
C THR A 67 -10.32 -3.40 26.30
N ARG A 68 -9.77 -2.44 27.04
CA ARG A 68 -10.09 -1.03 26.84
C ARG A 68 -9.55 -0.49 25.51
N LEU A 69 -8.36 -0.92 25.10
CA LEU A 69 -7.80 -0.58 23.78
C LEU A 69 -8.65 -1.17 22.63
N SER A 70 -9.20 -2.37 22.81
CA SER A 70 -10.09 -3.00 21.83
C SER A 70 -11.35 -2.14 21.58
N GLU A 71 -11.96 -1.64 22.65
CA GLU A 71 -13.10 -0.71 22.58
C GLU A 71 -12.72 0.63 21.95
N LEU A 72 -11.64 1.26 22.42
CA LEU A 72 -11.21 2.59 21.97
C LEU A 72 -10.90 2.65 20.47
N TYR A 73 -10.32 1.58 19.92
CA TYR A 73 -9.89 1.53 18.53
C TYR A 73 -10.81 0.71 17.62
N GLY A 74 -11.87 0.09 18.18
CA GLY A 74 -12.77 -0.79 17.43
C GLY A 74 -12.09 -2.02 16.84
N LEU A 75 -11.09 -2.57 17.54
CA LEU A 75 -10.28 -3.70 17.09
C LEU A 75 -10.53 -4.93 17.95
N SER A 76 -10.40 -6.14 17.38
CA SER A 76 -10.50 -7.35 18.19
C SER A 76 -9.38 -7.43 19.24
N LEU A 77 -9.63 -8.12 20.36
CA LEU A 77 -8.62 -8.37 21.41
C LEU A 77 -7.35 -9.02 20.84
N GLU A 78 -7.50 -9.94 19.88
CA GLU A 78 -6.37 -10.57 19.20
C GLU A 78 -5.55 -9.57 18.37
N THR A 79 -6.21 -8.62 17.71
CA THR A 79 -5.53 -7.57 16.93
C THR A 79 -4.74 -6.66 17.86
N ILE A 80 -5.33 -6.23 18.99
CA ILE A 80 -4.62 -5.45 20.00
C ILE A 80 -3.43 -6.25 20.56
N ARG A 81 -3.62 -7.52 20.91
CA ARG A 81 -2.51 -8.41 21.36
C ARG A 81 -1.38 -8.46 20.33
N LYS A 82 -1.69 -8.65 19.05
CA LYS A 82 -0.68 -8.65 17.98
C LYS A 82 0.05 -7.31 17.91
N ILE A 83 -0.63 -6.18 18.09
CA ILE A 83 -0.01 -4.86 18.04
C ILE A 83 0.94 -4.65 19.23
N VAL A 84 0.48 -4.93 20.45
CA VAL A 84 1.25 -4.66 21.68
C VAL A 84 2.38 -5.67 21.93
N TYR A 85 2.25 -6.90 21.45
CA TYR A 85 3.24 -7.96 21.65
C TYR A 85 4.09 -8.30 20.42
N ALA A 86 3.81 -7.76 19.23
CA ALA A 86 4.70 -7.94 18.08
C ALA A 86 6.05 -7.28 18.36
N LYS A 87 7.13 -8.07 18.32
CA LYS A 87 8.50 -7.55 18.23
C LYS A 87 8.64 -6.79 16.90
N ASN A 88 9.14 -5.54 16.99
CA ASN A 88 9.56 -4.76 15.82
C ASN A 88 10.69 -5.47 15.08
#